data_AF-A0A371M9L7-F1
#
_entry.id   AF-A0A371M9L7-F1
#
_cell.length_a   1.000
_cell.length_b   1.000
_cell.length_c   1.000
_cell.angle_alpha   90.00
_cell.angle_beta   90.00
_cell.angle_gamma   90.00
#
_symmetry.space_group_name_H-M   'P 1'
#
loop_
_entity.id
_entity.type
_entity.pdbx_description
1 polymer ?
#
loop_
_entity_poly.entity_id
_entity_poly.type
_entity_poly.pdbx_seq_one_letter_code
_entity_poly.pdbx_strand_id
1 'polypeptide(L)' 'MTTIKLNPTDRAILGMLREGRCTPSYIADKRDYSRQNVTNRLNRLVEHGYVTKVHTGLYELVQDPEQTE' A
#
# COMPACT_ATOMS: atom_id res chain seq x y z
N MET A 1 -3.15 1.02 18.33
CA MET A 1 -2.82 1.10 16.89
C MET A 1 -3.41 2.39 16.35
N THR A 2 -2.61 3.25 15.72
CA THR A 2 -3.07 4.56 15.20
C THR A 2 -3.83 4.37 13.90
N THR A 3 -5.16 4.41 13.96
CA THR A 3 -6.04 4.28 12.80
C THR A 3 -5.88 5.49 11.88
N ILE A 4 -5.22 5.30 10.73
CA ILE A 4 -5.14 6.36 9.71
C ILE A 4 -6.42 6.43 8.90
N LYS A 5 -6.78 7.65 8.48
CA LYS A 5 -7.84 7.84 7.48
C LYS A 5 -7.33 7.40 6.12
N LEU A 6 -7.79 6.24 5.65
CA LEU A 6 -7.47 5.70 4.34
C LEU A 6 -8.19 6.50 3.24
N ASN A 7 -7.42 6.93 2.25
CA ASN A 7 -7.94 7.55 1.04
C ASN A 7 -8.20 6.47 -0.06
N PRO A 8 -8.81 6.85 -1.19
CA PRO A 8 -9.07 5.89 -2.27
C PRO A 8 -7.81 5.20 -2.81
N THR A 9 -6.69 5.93 -2.90
CA THR A 9 -5.40 5.37 -3.34
C THR A 9 -4.86 4.34 -2.35
N ASP A 10 -4.99 4.57 -1.04
CA ASP A 10 -4.56 3.61 -0.01
C ASP A 10 -5.35 2.31 -0.15
N ARG A 11 -6.68 2.41 -0.27
CA ARG A 11 -7.54 1.22 -0.46
C ARG A 11 -7.18 0.46 -1.73
N ALA A 12 -6.89 1.17 -2.82
CA ALA A 12 -6.46 0.55 -4.06
C ALA A 12 -5.10 -0.16 -3.91
N ILE A 13 -4.14 0.45 -3.21
CA ILE A 13 -2.83 -0.15 -2.89
C ILE A 13 -3.01 -1.40 -2.03
N LEU A 14 -3.76 -1.29 -0.92
CA LEU A 14 -4.01 -2.40 0.00
C LEU A 14 -4.71 -3.55 -0.73
N GLY A 15 -5.74 -3.26 -1.54
CA GLY A 15 -6.41 -4.25 -2.36
C GLY A 15 -5.47 -5.03 -3.28
N MET A 16 -4.50 -4.35 -3.92
CA MET A 16 -3.49 -5.03 -4.72
C MET A 16 -2.51 -5.85 -3.88
N LEU A 17 -2.11 -5.35 -2.71
CA LEU A 17 -1.21 -6.06 -1.81
C LEU A 17 -1.86 -7.28 -1.14
N ARG A 18 -3.19 -7.32 -1.03
CA ARG A 18 -3.96 -8.53 -0.63
C ARG A 18 -3.82 -9.66 -1.65
N GLU A 19 -3.77 -9.33 -2.94
CA GLU A 19 -3.61 -10.32 -4.01
C GLU A 19 -2.17 -10.83 -4.11
N GLY A 20 -1.19 -10.03 -3.67
CA GLY A 20 0.20 -10.43 -3.57
C GLY A 20 1.18 -9.27 -3.53
N ARG A 21 2.48 -9.59 -3.48
CA ARG A 21 3.54 -8.58 -3.45
C ARG A 21 3.52 -7.72 -4.70
N CYS A 22 3.56 -6.41 -4.51
CA CYS A 22 3.45 -5.45 -5.61
C CYS A 22 4.59 -4.43 -5.59
N THR A 23 4.89 -3.87 -6.77
CA THR A 23 5.82 -2.74 -6.91
C THR A 23 5.03 -1.43 -7.08
N PRO A 24 5.59 -0.26 -6.69
CA PRO A 24 4.92 1.03 -6.87
C PRO A 24 4.56 1.32 -8.33
N SER A 25 5.45 0.92 -9.26
CA SER A 25 5.23 1.11 -10.70
C SER A 25 4.08 0.23 -11.21
N TYR A 26 3.99 -1.01 -10.73
CA TYR A 26 2.90 -1.92 -11.11
C TYR A 26 1.54 -1.43 -10.61
N ILE A 27 1.48 -0.96 -9.36
CA ILE A 27 0.24 -0.41 -8.78
C ILE A 27 -0.18 0.87 -9.52
N ALA A 28 0.78 1.76 -9.80
CA ALA A 28 0.54 2.99 -10.55
C ALA A 28 -0.07 2.71 -11.93
N ASP A 29 0.51 1.76 -12.68
CA ASP A 29 0.01 1.34 -14.00
C ASP A 29 -1.40 0.73 -13.93
N LYS A 30 -1.63 -0.20 -12.98
CA LYS A 30 -2.92 -0.90 -12.85
C LYS A 30 -4.07 -0.03 -12.34
N ARG A 31 -3.77 1.02 -11.58
CA ARG A 31 -4.77 1.87 -10.92
C ARG A 31 -4.84 3.28 -11.50
N ASP A 32 -4.13 3.53 -12.60
CA ASP A 32 -4.02 4.84 -13.26
C ASP A 32 -3.64 5.97 -12.27
N TYR A 33 -2.67 5.68 -11.40
CA TYR A 33 -2.13 6.63 -10.44
C TYR A 33 -0.71 7.03 -10.80
N SER A 34 -0.30 8.24 -10.39
CA SER A 34 1.11 8.60 -10.52
C SER A 34 1.98 7.76 -9.59
N ARG A 35 3.13 7.30 -10.10
CA ARG A 35 4.13 6.54 -9.33
C ARG A 35 4.56 7.28 -8.06
N GLN A 36 4.66 8.61 -8.13
CA GLN A 36 4.99 9.44 -6.97
C GLN A 36 3.91 9.38 -5.89
N ASN A 37 2.63 9.50 -6.27
CA ASN A 37 1.52 9.38 -5.32
C ASN A 37 1.53 7.99 -4.64
N VAL A 38 1.62 6.92 -5.44
CA VAL A 38 1.68 5.55 -4.92
C VAL A 38 2.85 5.35 -3.96
N THR A 39 4.04 5.86 -4.29
CA THR A 39 5.23 5.75 -3.43
C THR A 39 5.04 6.48 -2.10
N ASN A 40 4.49 7.70 -2.13
CA ASN A 40 4.18 8.47 -0.91
C ASN A 40 3.16 7.74 -0.03
N ARG A 41 2.12 7.15 -0.64
CA ARG A 41 1.11 6.38 0.08
C ARG A 41 1.69 5.09 0.69
N LEU A 42 2.50 4.35 -0.05
CA LEU A 42 3.19 3.15 0.44
C LEU A 42 4.10 3.46 1.63
N ASN A 43 4.91 4.52 1.56
CA ASN A 43 5.77 4.92 2.68
C ASN A 43 4.96 5.20 3.94
N ARG A 44 3.83 5.91 3.81
CA ARG A 44 2.93 6.15 4.94
C ARG A 44 2.35 4.84 5.48
N LEU A 45 1.91 3.91 4.63
CA LEU A 45 1.42 2.61 5.08
C LEU A 45 2.51 1.80 5.81
N VAL A 46 3.77 1.95 5.41
CA VAL A 46 4.93 1.35 6.09
C VAL A 46 5.18 1.99 7.46
N GLU A 47 5.11 3.31 7.56
CA GLU A 47 5.24 4.03 8.85
C GLU A 47 4.21 3.58 9.89
N HIS A 48 3.00 3.23 9.43
CA HIS A 48 1.93 2.74 10.28
C HIS A 48 1.95 1.21 10.49
N GLY A 49 2.91 0.49 9.90
CA GLY A 49 3.08 -0.95 10.07
C GLY A 49 2.08 -1.83 9.30
N TYR A 50 1.28 -1.25 8.41
CA TYR A 50 0.32 -2.01 7.60
C TYR A 50 0.99 -2.74 6.43
N VAL A 51 2.06 -2.15 5.90
CA VAL A 51 2.82 -2.66 4.76
C VAL A 51 4.29 -2.73 5.15
N THR A 52 5.04 -3.67 4.58
CA THR A 52 6.49 -3.70 4.71
C THR A 52 7.17 -3.72 3.34
N LYS A 53 8.40 -3.22 3.31
CA LYS A 53 9.25 -3.24 2.13
C LYS A 53 10.18 -4.44 2.22
N VAL A 54 9.84 -5.52 1.52
CA VAL A 54 10.60 -6.77 1.52
C VAL A 54 11.88 -6.69 0.68
N HIS A 55 11.91 -5.83 -0.34
CA HIS A 55 13.08 -5.56 -1.17
C HIS A 55 12.99 -4.16 -1.78
N THR A 56 14.06 -3.67 -2.40
CA THR A 56 14.04 -2.43 -3.20
C THR A 56 12.92 -2.46 -4.23
N GLY A 57 11.89 -1.64 -4.01
CA GLY A 57 10.74 -1.49 -4.89
C GLY A 57 9.67 -2.58 -4.74
N LEU A 58 9.79 -3.51 -3.79
CA LEU A 58 8.82 -4.59 -3.57
C LEU A 58 8.20 -4.47 -2.19
N TYR A 59 6.87 -4.46 -2.15
CA TYR A 59 6.08 -4.24 -0.94
C TYR A 59 5.14 -5.43 -0.70
N GLU A 60 4.87 -5.71 0.57
CA GLU A 60 4.02 -6.79 1.05
C GLU A 60 3.06 -6.27 2.13
N LEU A 61 1.82 -6.76 2.12
CA LEU A 61 0.84 -6.47 3.17
C LEU A 61 1.24 -7.22 4.45
N VAL A 62 1.32 -6.51 5.58
CA VAL A 62 1.60 -7.09 6.90
C VAL A 62 0.33 -7.19 7.71
N GLN A 63 -0.41 -6.09 7.79
CA GLN A 63 -1.67 -6.01 8.52
C GLN A 63 -2.64 -5.17 7.71
N ASP A 64 -3.84 -5.69 7.54
CA ASP A 64 -4.88 -4.98 6.82
C ASP A 64 -5.73 -4.12 7.77
N PRO A 65 -5.68 -2.78 7.66
CA PRO A 65 -6.50 -1.89 8.47
C PRO A 65 -8.01 -1.96 8.17
N GLU A 66 -8.42 -2.50 7.01
CA GLU A 66 -9.83 -2.63 6.65
C GLU A 66 -10.43 -3.98 7.05
N GLN A 67 -9.61 -4.98 7.39
CA GLN A 67 -10.07 -6.30 7.85
C GLN A 67 -9.88 -6.51 9.35
N THR A 68 -9.37 -5.54 10.09
CA THR A 68 -9.45 -5.54 11.55
C THR A 68 -10.88 -5.28 11.99
N GLU A 69 -11.57 -6.34 12.41
CA GLU A 69 -12.87 -6.35 13.12
C GLU A 69 -12.90 -5.40 14.33
#